data_AF-A0A835R2D7-F1
#
_entry.id   AF-A0A835R2D7-F1
#
_cell.length_a   1.000
_cell.length_b   1.000
_cell.length_c   1.000
_cell.angle_alpha   90.00
_cell.angle_beta   90.00
_cell.angle_gamma   90.00
#
_symmetry.space_group_name_H-M   'P 1'
#
loop_
_entity.id
_entity.type
_entity.pdbx_description
1 polymer ?
#
loop_
_entity_poly.entity_id
_entity_poly.type
_entity_poly.pdbx_seq_one_letter_code
_entity_poly.pdbx_strand_id
1 'polypeptide(L)'
;MANSIEEKEDVIPSAPRSVIDVRKLPFAAIDSEYPGVIWPCSLHEYPKRRYAIVKANVDSLQLVQFGLTLSNGRGGDAITWEFTLRDFSPRLHPHNNDSVEMLKRAGLDFNTSRHEGIPASFLAGLLVDCGLVRLPQEEAAGYVNLELIDPPPVLSPREVSWITFQGEYDFAFLLKLVQERWKKPMTVPKCLTERREEFLSEVRSVFGEKIYDIKQMSLSQGGLHGGLERMAAQLEVVRPYGMAHQAGPDSLLSSRVFFRLIEKGFPVEHHRGKIFGLV
;
A
#
# COMPACT_ATOMS: atom_id res chain seq x y z
N MET A 1 -49.25 -22.22 24.84
CA MET A 1 -49.64 -20.83 25.12
C MET A 1 -48.78 -19.94 24.24
N ALA A 2 -49.41 -19.26 23.30
CA ALA A 2 -48.79 -18.23 22.49
C ALA A 2 -48.57 -16.97 23.33
N ASN A 3 -47.49 -16.26 23.06
CA ASN A 3 -47.46 -14.80 23.16
C ASN A 3 -46.60 -14.31 21.98
N SER A 4 -47.31 -13.93 20.93
CA SER A 4 -46.84 -13.13 19.80
C SER A 4 -46.64 -11.69 20.26
N ILE A 5 -45.48 -11.12 19.97
CA ILE A 5 -45.28 -9.66 19.91
C ILE A 5 -44.69 -9.39 18.54
N GLU A 6 -45.42 -8.58 17.77
CA GLU A 6 -45.24 -8.27 16.37
C GLU A 6 -43.86 -7.67 16.07
N GLU A 7 -43.22 -8.19 15.02
CA GLU A 7 -42.13 -7.55 14.30
C GLU A 7 -42.61 -6.19 13.78
N LYS A 8 -42.07 -5.11 14.34
CA LYS A 8 -41.91 -3.88 13.59
C LYS A 8 -40.53 -3.93 12.96
N GLU A 9 -40.52 -4.13 11.65
CA GLU A 9 -39.41 -3.75 10.79
C GLU A 9 -39.12 -2.25 11.02
N ASP A 10 -38.24 -1.96 11.96
CA ASP A 10 -37.59 -0.67 12.02
C ASP A 10 -36.64 -0.60 10.84
N VAL A 11 -37.17 0.02 9.77
CA VAL A 11 -36.44 0.59 8.65
C VAL A 11 -35.21 1.30 9.21
N ILE A 12 -34.05 0.65 9.09
CA ILE A 12 -32.76 1.30 9.28
C ILE A 12 -32.78 2.50 8.32
N PRO A 13 -32.71 3.75 8.80
CA PRO A 13 -32.58 4.86 7.88
C PRO A 13 -31.29 4.62 7.12
N SER A 14 -31.43 4.30 5.83
CA SER A 14 -30.33 4.16 4.91
C SER A 14 -29.67 5.54 4.81
N ALA A 15 -28.72 5.81 5.71
CA ALA A 15 -27.76 6.86 5.50
C ALA A 15 -27.21 6.62 4.09
N PRO A 16 -27.21 7.62 3.20
CA PRO A 16 -26.57 7.45 1.91
C PRO A 16 -25.13 7.04 2.22
N ARG A 17 -24.71 5.84 1.79
CA ARG A 17 -23.30 5.50 1.70
C ARG A 17 -22.71 6.64 0.88
N SER A 18 -22.04 7.58 1.52
CA SER A 18 -21.41 8.68 0.81
C SER A 18 -20.45 8.02 -0.15
N VAL A 19 -20.79 8.00 -1.44
CA VAL A 19 -19.92 7.44 -2.47
C VAL A 19 -18.68 8.32 -2.44
N ILE A 20 -17.58 7.78 -1.92
CA ILE A 20 -16.31 8.49 -1.90
C ILE A 20 -15.91 8.62 -3.36
N ASP A 21 -15.99 9.86 -3.85
CA ASP A 21 -15.50 10.17 -5.17
C ASP A 21 -13.97 10.25 -5.13
N VAL A 22 -13.34 9.08 -5.27
CA VAL A 22 -11.87 8.94 -5.31
C VAL A 22 -11.23 9.84 -6.36
N ARG A 23 -11.97 10.31 -7.37
CA ARG A 23 -11.46 11.28 -8.37
C ARG A 23 -11.09 12.63 -7.76
N LYS A 24 -11.62 12.98 -6.59
CA LYS A 24 -11.30 14.21 -5.86
C LYS A 24 -10.05 14.08 -4.99
N LEU A 25 -9.47 12.89 -4.88
CA LEU A 25 -8.33 12.56 -4.02
C LEU A 25 -7.15 12.04 -4.87
N PRO A 26 -6.37 12.91 -5.53
CA PRO A 26 -5.35 12.49 -6.50
C PRO A 26 -4.07 11.93 -5.87
N PHE A 27 -3.94 11.96 -4.54
CA PHE A 27 -2.77 11.45 -3.82
C PHE A 27 -3.12 10.21 -3.02
N ALA A 28 -2.32 9.16 -3.16
CA ALA A 28 -2.42 7.91 -2.42
C ALA A 28 -1.14 7.68 -1.62
N ALA A 29 -1.20 7.84 -0.30
CA ALA A 29 -0.10 7.42 0.56
C ALA A 29 -0.31 5.98 1.00
N ILE A 30 0.75 5.19 0.96
CA ILE A 30 0.73 3.78 1.35
C ILE A 30 1.77 3.49 2.42
N ASP A 31 1.48 2.46 3.18
CA ASP A 31 2.40 1.80 4.10
C ASP A 31 1.95 0.34 4.23
N SER A 32 2.87 -0.57 4.52
CA SER A 32 2.54 -1.98 4.67
C SER A 32 3.26 -2.64 5.84
N GLU A 33 2.53 -3.48 6.55
CA GLU A 33 3.11 -4.33 7.59
C GLU A 33 3.27 -5.75 7.06
N TYR A 34 4.44 -6.31 7.32
CA TYR A 34 4.82 -7.65 6.89
C TYR A 34 5.74 -8.26 7.95
N PRO A 35 5.95 -9.59 7.98
CA PRO A 35 6.53 -10.26 9.13
C PRO A 35 8.07 -10.22 9.10
N GLY A 36 8.61 -9.02 8.86
CA GLY A 36 10.03 -8.70 8.83
C GLY A 36 10.76 -9.17 7.58
N VAL A 37 12.06 -9.42 7.73
CA VAL A 37 12.92 -9.98 6.69
C VAL A 37 13.58 -11.26 7.19
N ILE A 38 13.68 -12.25 6.31
CA ILE A 38 14.38 -13.52 6.55
C ILE A 38 15.74 -13.54 5.85
N TRP A 39 15.91 -12.75 4.78
CA TRP A 39 17.22 -12.38 4.24
C TRP A 39 17.52 -10.92 4.61
N PRO A 40 18.45 -10.65 5.53
CA PRO A 40 18.72 -9.29 5.98
C PRO A 40 19.37 -8.46 4.88
N CYS A 41 19.00 -7.17 4.82
CA CYS A 41 19.57 -6.20 3.91
C CYS A 41 20.17 -5.04 4.71
N SER A 42 21.42 -4.67 4.41
CA SER A 42 21.96 -3.40 4.91
C SER A 42 21.29 -2.21 4.21
N LEU A 43 21.17 -1.07 4.89
CA LEU A 43 20.69 0.18 4.29
C LEU A 43 21.66 0.75 3.24
N HIS A 44 22.92 0.32 3.26
CA HIS A 44 23.97 0.79 2.35
C HIS A 44 24.26 -0.20 1.19
N GLU A 45 23.37 -1.15 0.97
CA GLU A 45 23.50 -2.07 -0.16
C GLU A 45 23.41 -1.33 -1.49
N TYR A 46 24.24 -1.75 -2.46
CA TYR A 46 24.14 -1.26 -3.81
C TYR A 46 22.73 -1.59 -4.38
N PRO A 47 22.07 -0.68 -5.12
CA PRO A 47 20.66 -0.85 -5.49
C PRO A 47 20.27 -2.18 -6.15
N LYS A 48 21.14 -2.74 -7.01
CA LYS A 48 20.89 -4.07 -7.62
C LYS A 48 20.86 -5.19 -6.57
N ARG A 49 21.77 -5.15 -5.59
CA ARG A 49 21.84 -6.14 -4.51
C ARG A 49 20.68 -5.93 -3.53
N ARG A 50 20.34 -4.68 -3.23
CA ARG A 50 19.15 -4.37 -2.41
C ARG A 50 17.89 -4.94 -3.03
N TYR A 51 17.68 -4.73 -4.33
CA TYR A 51 16.53 -5.31 -5.05
C TYR A 51 16.49 -6.83 -4.95
N ALA A 52 17.61 -7.53 -5.18
CA ALA A 52 17.65 -8.98 -5.09
C ALA A 52 17.21 -9.50 -3.71
N ILE A 53 17.57 -8.79 -2.64
CA ILE A 53 17.16 -9.13 -1.27
C ILE A 53 15.67 -8.81 -1.03
N VAL A 54 15.19 -7.66 -1.50
CA VAL A 54 13.76 -7.30 -1.42
C VAL A 54 12.93 -8.38 -2.12
N LYS A 55 13.29 -8.74 -3.35
CA LYS A 55 12.64 -9.79 -4.12
C LYS A 55 12.63 -11.13 -3.38
N ALA A 56 13.77 -11.60 -2.88
CA ALA A 56 13.85 -12.88 -2.18
C ALA A 56 12.90 -12.92 -0.97
N ASN A 57 12.88 -11.87 -0.17
CA ASN A 57 11.96 -11.73 0.96
C ASN A 57 10.50 -11.69 0.50
N VAL A 58 10.15 -10.78 -0.42
CA VAL A 58 8.76 -10.60 -0.87
C VAL A 58 8.21 -11.86 -1.54
N ASP A 59 9.00 -12.59 -2.30
CA ASP A 59 8.59 -13.87 -2.90
C ASP A 59 8.24 -14.91 -1.83
N SER A 60 8.92 -14.88 -0.68
CA SER A 60 8.80 -15.89 0.38
C SER A 60 7.86 -15.51 1.54
N LEU A 61 7.52 -14.24 1.66
CA LEU A 61 6.71 -13.71 2.76
C LEU A 61 5.29 -13.37 2.32
N GLN A 62 4.40 -13.22 3.31
CA GLN A 62 3.02 -12.80 3.14
C GLN A 62 2.84 -11.40 3.70
N LEU A 63 2.08 -10.55 3.00
CA LEU A 63 1.67 -9.25 3.50
C LEU A 63 0.68 -9.43 4.67
N VAL A 64 0.77 -8.59 5.71
CA VAL A 64 0.01 -8.73 6.95
C VAL A 64 -1.02 -7.61 7.09
N GLN A 65 -0.60 -6.35 6.93
CA GLN A 65 -1.53 -5.23 6.80
C GLN A 65 -1.15 -4.33 5.64
N PHE A 66 -2.13 -3.61 5.13
CA PHE A 66 -1.96 -2.59 4.12
C PHE A 66 -2.70 -1.32 4.52
N GLY A 67 -1.99 -0.19 4.53
CA GLY A 67 -2.51 1.13 4.81
C GLY A 67 -2.66 1.91 3.52
N LEU A 68 -3.81 2.55 3.34
CA LEU A 68 -4.06 3.44 2.22
C LEU A 68 -4.69 4.73 2.73
N THR A 69 -4.02 5.85 2.47
CA THR A 69 -4.56 7.18 2.69
C THR A 69 -4.76 7.92 1.38
N LEU A 70 -6.00 8.24 1.04
CA LEU A 70 -6.33 9.09 -0.10
C LEU A 70 -6.52 10.53 0.36
N SER A 71 -5.92 11.50 -0.33
CA SER A 71 -6.00 12.93 0.05
C SER A 71 -6.12 13.87 -1.15
N ASN A 72 -6.68 15.06 -0.90
CA ASN A 72 -6.84 16.11 -1.92
C ASN A 72 -5.57 16.97 -2.15
N GLY A 73 -4.54 16.79 -1.31
CA GLY A 73 -3.28 17.54 -1.33
C GLY A 73 -3.33 19.01 -0.89
N ARG A 74 -4.43 19.46 -0.29
CA ARG A 74 -4.59 20.83 0.24
C ARG A 74 -4.52 20.92 1.77
N GLY A 75 -4.24 19.81 2.44
CA GLY A 75 -4.21 19.71 3.90
C GLY A 75 -5.63 19.73 4.50
N GLY A 76 -6.08 18.62 5.06
CA GLY A 76 -7.36 18.55 5.81
C GLY A 76 -8.28 17.42 5.38
N ASP A 77 -8.46 17.19 4.09
CA ASP A 77 -9.32 16.10 3.59
C ASP A 77 -8.46 14.88 3.22
N ALA A 78 -8.42 13.92 4.14
CA ALA A 78 -7.83 12.62 3.92
C ALA A 78 -8.76 11.51 4.44
N ILE A 79 -8.81 10.41 3.71
CA ILE A 79 -9.52 9.20 4.12
C ILE A 79 -8.49 8.09 4.20
N THR A 80 -8.43 7.44 5.35
CA THR A 80 -7.47 6.38 5.62
C THR A 80 -8.19 5.07 5.85
N TRP A 81 -7.71 4.02 5.20
CA TRP A 81 -8.09 2.65 5.44
C TRP A 81 -6.90 1.86 5.93
N GLU A 82 -7.17 0.94 6.85
CA GLU A 82 -6.25 -0.12 7.24
C GLU A 82 -6.90 -1.46 6.93
N PHE A 83 -6.22 -2.24 6.10
CA PHE A 83 -6.66 -3.56 5.70
C PHE A 83 -5.81 -4.60 6.41
N THR A 84 -6.42 -5.41 7.27
CA THR A 84 -5.76 -6.57 7.88
C THR A 84 -6.00 -7.80 7.02
N LEU A 85 -4.92 -8.50 6.66
CA LEU A 85 -4.96 -9.64 5.74
C LEU A 85 -4.96 -10.96 6.50
N ARG A 86 -5.75 -11.92 6.00
CA ARG A 86 -5.89 -13.24 6.65
C ARG A 86 -4.89 -14.29 6.18
N ASP A 87 -4.10 -14.00 5.15
CA ASP A 87 -3.27 -14.98 4.46
C ASP A 87 -2.05 -15.41 5.29
N PHE A 88 -1.49 -14.52 6.10
CA PHE A 88 -0.34 -14.83 6.96
C PHE A 88 -0.73 -15.72 8.16
N SER A 89 0.23 -16.51 8.63
CA SER A 89 0.11 -17.36 9.81
C SER A 89 1.50 -17.64 10.38
N PRO A 90 1.82 -17.20 11.61
CA PRO A 90 3.11 -17.49 12.24
C PRO A 90 3.40 -18.99 12.41
N ARG A 91 2.37 -19.85 12.35
CA ARG A 91 2.54 -21.31 12.48
C ARG A 91 2.98 -21.99 11.18
N LEU A 92 2.68 -21.37 10.03
CA LEU A 92 2.81 -22.01 8.72
C LEU A 92 3.83 -21.32 7.82
N HIS A 93 3.97 -20.00 7.95
CA HIS A 93 4.69 -19.19 6.98
C HIS A 93 6.07 -18.75 7.51
N PRO A 94 7.07 -18.60 6.62
CA PRO A 94 8.34 -17.97 6.98
C PRO A 94 8.12 -16.56 7.53
N HIS A 95 8.91 -16.20 8.54
CA HIS A 95 8.88 -14.88 9.17
C HIS A 95 10.11 -14.64 10.04
N ASN A 96 10.29 -13.38 10.42
CA ASN A 96 11.16 -12.98 11.51
C ASN A 96 10.36 -12.95 12.83
N ASN A 97 10.82 -13.68 13.85
CA ASN A 97 10.15 -13.77 15.15
C ASN A 97 10.05 -12.41 15.86
N ASP A 98 11.10 -11.60 15.81
CA ASP A 98 11.13 -10.29 16.47
C ASP A 98 10.15 -9.33 15.82
N SER A 99 10.03 -9.38 14.48
CA SER A 99 9.03 -8.59 13.75
C SER A 99 7.61 -9.03 14.07
N VAL A 100 7.34 -10.34 14.13
CA VAL A 100 6.02 -10.86 14.53
C VAL A 100 5.66 -10.44 15.96
N GLU A 101 6.62 -10.46 16.88
CA GLU A 101 6.41 -10.02 18.25
C GLU A 101 6.19 -8.51 18.35
N MET A 102 6.93 -7.71 17.58
CA MET A 102 6.70 -6.28 17.44
C MET A 102 5.29 -5.97 16.93
N LEU A 103 4.82 -6.67 15.90
CA LEU A 103 3.47 -6.51 15.35
C LEU A 103 2.38 -6.84 16.39
N LYS A 104 2.57 -7.89 17.19
CA LYS A 104 1.65 -8.19 18.32
C LYS A 104 1.59 -7.06 19.33
N ARG A 105 2.74 -6.47 19.67
CA ARG A 105 2.83 -5.31 20.59
C ARG A 105 2.18 -4.06 19.99
N ALA A 106 2.20 -3.92 18.67
CA ALA A 106 1.49 -2.89 17.94
C ALA A 106 -0.03 -3.16 17.84
N GLY A 107 -0.52 -4.28 18.38
CA GLY A 107 -1.95 -4.58 18.50
C GLY A 107 -2.48 -5.61 17.51
N LEU A 108 -1.64 -6.24 16.68
CA LEU A 108 -2.10 -7.33 15.82
C LEU A 108 -2.33 -8.62 16.58
N ASP A 109 -3.54 -9.16 16.44
CA ASP A 109 -3.84 -10.56 16.75
C ASP A 109 -3.98 -11.38 15.46
N PHE A 110 -2.94 -12.16 15.17
CA PHE A 110 -2.91 -13.02 13.99
C PHE A 110 -4.05 -14.06 13.96
N ASN A 111 -4.56 -14.54 15.11
CA ASN A 111 -5.71 -15.46 15.09
C ASN A 111 -6.96 -14.74 14.62
N THR A 112 -7.21 -13.54 15.15
CA THR A 112 -8.31 -12.68 14.69
C THR A 112 -8.14 -12.33 13.21
N SER A 113 -6.93 -11.96 12.77
CA SER A 113 -6.63 -11.72 11.35
C SER A 113 -6.98 -12.93 10.47
N ARG A 114 -6.73 -14.17 10.91
CA ARG A 114 -7.09 -15.38 10.15
C ARG A 114 -8.60 -15.53 9.94
N HIS A 115 -9.41 -15.14 10.92
CA HIS A 115 -10.85 -15.33 10.90
C HIS A 115 -11.60 -14.16 10.27
N GLU A 116 -11.17 -12.93 10.55
CA GLU A 116 -11.90 -11.70 10.21
C GLU A 116 -11.21 -10.87 9.12
N GLY A 117 -9.92 -11.09 8.87
CA GLY A 117 -9.16 -10.36 7.86
C GLY A 117 -9.66 -10.65 6.44
N ILE A 118 -9.35 -9.74 5.52
CA ILE A 118 -9.69 -9.92 4.11
C ILE A 118 -8.62 -10.77 3.40
N PRO A 119 -8.97 -11.51 2.34
CA PRO A 119 -7.97 -12.14 1.48
C PRO A 119 -7.12 -11.08 0.77
N ALA A 120 -5.82 -11.32 0.65
CA ALA A 120 -4.92 -10.45 -0.11
C ALA A 120 -5.32 -10.34 -1.60
N SER A 121 -5.89 -11.41 -2.16
CA SER A 121 -6.46 -11.43 -3.52
C SER A 121 -7.69 -10.53 -3.68
N PHE A 122 -8.48 -10.35 -2.61
CA PHE A 122 -9.61 -9.42 -2.61
C PHE A 122 -9.12 -7.97 -2.60
N LEU A 123 -8.09 -7.66 -1.79
CA LEU A 123 -7.43 -6.34 -1.81
C LEU A 123 -6.88 -6.02 -3.20
N ALA A 124 -6.19 -6.96 -3.85
CA ALA A 124 -5.67 -6.77 -5.21
C ALA A 124 -6.79 -6.45 -6.21
N GLY A 125 -7.91 -7.17 -6.15
CA GLY A 125 -9.09 -6.89 -6.96
C GLY A 125 -9.64 -5.49 -6.70
N LEU A 126 -9.79 -5.11 -5.43
CA LEU A 126 -10.29 -3.79 -5.05
C LEU A 126 -9.42 -2.66 -5.62
N LEU A 127 -8.10 -2.76 -5.55
CA LEU A 127 -7.18 -1.73 -6.08
C LEU A 127 -7.31 -1.56 -7.60
N VAL A 128 -7.53 -2.66 -8.33
CA VAL A 128 -7.75 -2.67 -9.78
C VAL A 128 -9.13 -2.10 -10.12
N ASP A 129 -10.18 -2.62 -9.48
CA ASP A 129 -11.57 -2.25 -9.74
C ASP A 129 -11.85 -0.78 -9.37
N CYS A 130 -11.15 -0.26 -8.36
CA CYS A 130 -11.21 1.16 -7.98
C CYS A 130 -10.25 2.05 -8.78
N GLY A 131 -9.63 1.53 -9.85
CA GLY A 131 -8.79 2.30 -10.77
C GLY A 131 -7.56 2.97 -10.16
N LEU A 132 -7.13 2.53 -8.97
CA LEU A 132 -5.90 3.02 -8.32
C LEU A 132 -4.67 2.48 -9.04
N VAL A 133 -4.72 1.22 -9.49
CA VAL A 133 -3.63 0.58 -10.24
C VAL A 133 -4.07 0.22 -11.66
N ARG A 134 -3.12 0.23 -12.58
CA ARG A 134 -3.29 -0.13 -13.99
C ARG A 134 -2.93 -1.59 -14.18
N LEU A 135 -3.69 -2.25 -15.05
CA LEU A 135 -3.28 -3.55 -15.58
C LEU A 135 -2.33 -3.33 -16.77
N PRO A 136 -1.27 -4.15 -16.93
CA PRO A 136 -0.41 -4.11 -18.11
C PRO A 136 -1.24 -4.28 -19.39
N GLN A 137 -0.93 -3.49 -20.42
CA GLN A 137 -1.71 -3.37 -21.66
C GLN A 137 -1.83 -4.67 -22.47
N GLU A 138 -0.94 -5.65 -22.30
CA GLU A 138 -0.81 -6.77 -23.24
C GLU A 138 -1.87 -7.89 -23.13
N GLU A 139 -2.68 -7.97 -22.07
CA GLU A 139 -3.75 -9.00 -22.00
C GLU A 139 -5.17 -8.44 -21.72
N ALA A 140 -5.33 -7.11 -21.66
CA ALA A 140 -6.65 -6.47 -21.66
C ALA A 140 -7.40 -6.70 -23.00
N ALA A 141 -6.69 -7.10 -24.06
CA ALA A 141 -7.25 -7.40 -25.38
C ALA A 141 -8.14 -8.65 -25.43
N GLY A 142 -8.18 -9.47 -24.37
CA GLY A 142 -8.89 -10.76 -24.39
C GLY A 142 -10.06 -10.94 -23.42
N TYR A 143 -10.17 -10.13 -22.35
CA TYR A 143 -11.09 -10.47 -21.26
C TYR A 143 -12.12 -9.42 -20.86
N VAL A 144 -11.97 -8.16 -21.23
CA VAL A 144 -13.03 -7.17 -21.04
C VAL A 144 -12.72 -5.96 -21.88
N ASN A 145 -13.56 -5.65 -22.87
CA ASN A 145 -13.57 -4.31 -23.41
C ASN A 145 -14.10 -3.41 -22.28
N LEU A 146 -13.21 -2.64 -21.65
CA LEU A 146 -13.56 -1.75 -20.54
C LEU A 146 -14.62 -0.71 -20.98
N GLU A 147 -14.75 -0.42 -22.27
CA GLU A 147 -15.81 0.43 -22.82
C GLU A 147 -17.20 -0.24 -22.87
N LEU A 148 -17.28 -1.56 -22.70
CA LEU A 148 -18.54 -2.34 -22.74
C LEU A 148 -19.07 -2.74 -21.35
N ILE A 149 -18.32 -2.47 -20.27
CA ILE A 149 -18.88 -2.57 -18.92
C ILE A 149 -19.84 -1.38 -18.78
N ASP A 150 -21.07 -1.59 -18.34
CA ASP A 150 -22.04 -0.52 -18.08
C ASP A 150 -22.43 -0.55 -16.58
N PRO A 151 -22.11 0.49 -15.80
CA PRO A 151 -21.37 1.68 -16.22
C PRO A 151 -19.92 1.34 -16.58
N PRO A 152 -19.27 2.07 -17.52
CA PRO A 152 -17.85 1.91 -17.79
C PRO A 152 -17.08 1.98 -16.48
N PRO A 153 -15.99 1.20 -16.30
CA PRO A 153 -15.18 1.29 -15.10
C PRO A 153 -14.85 2.78 -14.92
N VAL A 154 -15.26 3.30 -13.76
CA VAL A 154 -15.54 4.73 -13.53
C VAL A 154 -14.29 5.61 -13.66
N LEU A 155 -13.13 5.02 -13.98
CA LEU A 155 -11.83 5.64 -13.93
C LEU A 155 -11.04 5.20 -15.17
N SER A 156 -10.86 6.13 -16.12
CA SER A 156 -9.56 6.14 -16.79
C SER A 156 -8.50 6.19 -15.69
N PRO A 157 -7.40 5.42 -15.75
CA PRO A 157 -6.43 5.44 -14.67
C PRO A 157 -5.80 6.84 -14.63
N ARG A 158 -6.39 7.71 -13.80
CA ARG A 158 -5.84 9.03 -13.51
C ARG A 158 -4.44 8.81 -12.97
N GLU A 159 -3.56 9.75 -13.27
CA GLU A 159 -2.19 9.74 -12.77
C GLU A 159 -2.25 10.01 -11.25
N VAL A 160 -2.49 8.95 -10.46
CA VAL A 160 -2.42 8.98 -9.00
C VAL A 160 -0.99 9.29 -8.61
N SER A 161 -0.83 10.23 -7.68
CA SER A 161 0.45 10.52 -7.05
C SER A 161 0.62 9.62 -5.83
N TRP A 162 1.47 8.61 -5.95
CA TRP A 162 1.79 7.69 -4.87
C TRP A 162 2.84 8.29 -3.93
N ILE A 163 2.58 8.19 -2.63
CA ILE A 163 3.45 8.64 -1.56
C ILE A 163 3.80 7.43 -0.70
N THR A 164 5.07 7.27 -0.35
CA THR A 164 5.56 6.22 0.55
C THR A 164 6.73 6.73 1.38
N PHE A 165 7.09 6.01 2.43
CA PHE A 165 8.32 6.21 3.18
C PHE A 165 9.13 4.91 3.15
N GLN A 166 10.27 4.90 2.45
CA GLN A 166 11.09 3.68 2.30
C GLN A 166 10.30 2.52 1.66
N GLY A 167 9.70 2.81 0.51
CA GLY A 167 8.61 2.02 -0.06
C GLY A 167 9.00 0.83 -0.92
N GLU A 168 10.26 0.40 -0.92
CA GLU A 168 10.70 -0.69 -1.78
C GLU A 168 9.96 -2.01 -1.51
N TYR A 169 9.62 -2.29 -0.25
CA TYR A 169 8.82 -3.45 0.11
C TYR A 169 7.33 -3.25 -0.17
N ASP A 170 6.79 -2.04 0.07
CA ASP A 170 5.38 -1.73 -0.20
C ASP A 170 5.02 -1.98 -1.66
N PHE A 171 5.80 -1.40 -2.58
CA PHE A 171 5.56 -1.58 -4.02
C PHE A 171 5.84 -3.01 -4.48
N ALA A 172 6.82 -3.69 -3.88
CA ALA A 172 7.10 -5.08 -4.22
C ALA A 172 5.96 -6.02 -3.80
N PHE A 173 5.41 -5.87 -2.60
CA PHE A 173 4.23 -6.65 -2.17
C PHE A 173 3.00 -6.31 -3.01
N LEU A 174 2.70 -5.03 -3.24
CA LEU A 174 1.55 -4.65 -4.06
C LEU A 174 1.67 -5.15 -5.49
N LEU A 175 2.84 -5.05 -6.11
CA LEU A 175 3.07 -5.57 -7.45
C LEU A 175 2.88 -7.09 -7.49
N LYS A 176 3.43 -7.83 -6.51
CA LYS A 176 3.21 -9.28 -6.38
C LYS A 176 1.72 -9.60 -6.29
N LEU A 177 0.98 -8.91 -5.42
CA LEU A 177 -0.46 -9.12 -5.23
C LEU A 177 -1.26 -8.89 -6.52
N VAL A 178 -0.97 -7.80 -7.24
CA VAL A 178 -1.63 -7.49 -8.53
C VAL A 178 -1.28 -8.53 -9.60
N GLN A 179 -0.01 -8.92 -9.70
CA GLN A 179 0.44 -9.94 -10.66
C GLN A 179 -0.18 -11.32 -10.39
N GLU A 180 -0.33 -11.71 -9.12
CA GLU A 180 -0.94 -12.99 -8.73
C GLU A 180 -2.42 -13.10 -9.08
N ARG A 181 -3.13 -11.97 -9.13
CA ARG A 181 -4.52 -11.91 -9.59
C ARG A 181 -4.64 -12.09 -11.11
N TRP A 182 -3.60 -11.71 -11.84
CA TRP A 182 -3.60 -11.57 -13.30
C TRP A 182 -3.02 -12.79 -14.03
N LYS A 183 -1.85 -13.30 -13.61
CA LYS A 183 -1.17 -14.42 -14.28
C LYS A 183 -1.98 -15.73 -14.16
N LYS A 184 -2.65 -16.15 -15.25
CA LYS A 184 -3.09 -17.55 -15.49
C LYS A 184 -2.37 -18.09 -16.74
N PRO A 185 -1.86 -19.34 -16.76
CA PRO A 185 -2.12 -20.46 -15.84
C PRO A 185 -0.99 -20.74 -14.82
N MET A 186 -1.26 -21.70 -13.91
CA MET A 186 -0.46 -22.23 -12.77
C MET A 186 1.02 -22.60 -13.03
N THR A 187 1.55 -22.34 -14.22
CA THR A 187 2.89 -22.76 -14.66
C THR A 187 3.95 -21.66 -14.60
N VAL A 188 3.56 -20.40 -14.41
CA VAL A 188 4.51 -19.30 -14.24
C VAL A 188 4.77 -19.08 -12.75
N PRO A 189 6.03 -19.12 -12.28
CA PRO A 189 6.36 -18.78 -10.90
C PRO A 189 5.77 -17.42 -10.51
N LYS A 190 5.04 -17.39 -9.39
CA LYS A 190 4.47 -16.17 -8.78
C LYS A 190 5.57 -15.38 -8.06
N CYS A 191 6.56 -14.92 -8.83
CA CYS A 191 7.67 -14.16 -8.31
C CYS A 191 7.84 -12.85 -9.05
N LEU A 192 8.46 -11.89 -8.37
CA LEU A 192 8.88 -10.63 -9.00
C LEU A 192 9.97 -10.89 -10.05
N THR A 193 10.14 -9.98 -11.00
CA THR A 193 11.15 -10.07 -12.06
C THR A 193 12.57 -10.13 -11.52
N GLU A 194 13.48 -10.84 -12.19
CA GLU A 194 14.86 -11.01 -11.66
C GLU A 194 15.68 -9.71 -11.71
N ARG A 195 15.40 -8.82 -12.67
CA ARG A 195 16.15 -7.58 -12.85
C ARG A 195 15.45 -6.38 -12.23
N ARG A 196 16.21 -5.58 -11.49
CA ARG A 196 15.75 -4.33 -10.86
C ARG A 196 15.13 -3.38 -11.88
N GLU A 197 15.73 -3.24 -13.06
CA GLU A 197 15.26 -2.32 -14.09
C GLU A 197 13.89 -2.76 -14.66
N GLU A 198 13.67 -4.06 -14.79
CA GLU A 198 12.40 -4.66 -15.20
C GLU A 198 11.34 -4.43 -14.11
N PHE A 199 11.67 -4.69 -12.84
CA PHE A 199 10.80 -4.39 -11.71
C PHE A 199 10.37 -2.92 -11.64
N LEU A 200 11.31 -1.98 -11.75
CA LEU A 200 10.99 -0.56 -11.76
C LEU A 200 10.11 -0.18 -12.96
N SER A 201 10.28 -0.85 -14.10
CA SER A 201 9.41 -0.67 -15.27
C SER A 201 8.00 -1.19 -15.03
N GLU A 202 7.84 -2.35 -14.38
CA GLU A 202 6.54 -2.90 -14.00
C GLU A 202 5.85 -2.01 -12.98
N VAL A 203 6.58 -1.51 -11.97
CA VAL A 203 6.05 -0.56 -11.00
C VAL A 203 5.53 0.70 -11.70
N ARG A 204 6.30 1.30 -12.63
CA ARG A 204 5.82 2.47 -13.39
C ARG A 204 4.61 2.15 -14.28
N SER A 205 4.56 0.95 -14.85
CA SER A 205 3.42 0.52 -15.69
C SER A 205 2.14 0.39 -14.87
N VAL A 206 2.22 -0.20 -13.68
CA VAL A 206 1.07 -0.49 -12.81
C VAL A 206 0.64 0.72 -11.99
N PHE A 207 1.59 1.45 -11.39
CA PHE A 207 1.30 2.54 -10.44
C PHE A 207 1.42 3.93 -11.07
N GLY A 208 2.04 4.05 -12.25
CA GLY A 208 2.30 5.32 -12.94
C GLY A 208 3.66 5.93 -12.57
N GLU A 209 3.93 7.10 -13.16
CA GLU A 209 5.22 7.80 -13.04
C GLU A 209 5.33 8.64 -11.75
N LYS A 210 4.20 9.03 -11.16
CA LYS A 210 4.14 9.91 -9.98
C LYS A 210 4.30 9.10 -8.69
N ILE A 211 5.51 8.64 -8.42
CA ILE A 211 5.89 7.98 -7.17
C ILE A 211 6.86 8.88 -6.42
N TYR A 212 6.56 9.17 -5.15
CA TYR A 212 7.37 10.00 -4.28
C TYR A 212 7.71 9.24 -2.99
N ASP A 213 8.98 8.88 -2.84
CA ASP A 213 9.48 8.26 -1.62
C ASP A 213 10.11 9.33 -0.71
N ILE A 214 9.50 9.56 0.45
CA ILE A 214 9.90 10.56 1.43
C ILE A 214 11.33 10.30 1.91
N LYS A 215 11.71 9.03 2.08
CA LYS A 215 13.05 8.67 2.52
C LYS A 215 14.08 9.04 1.44
N GLN A 216 13.76 8.79 0.18
CA GLN A 216 14.59 9.21 -0.95
C GLN A 216 14.70 10.73 -1.07
N MET A 217 13.61 11.45 -0.82
CA MET A 217 13.59 12.92 -0.80
C MET A 217 14.46 13.49 0.31
N SER A 218 14.47 12.86 1.50
CA SER A 218 15.26 13.32 2.64
C SER A 218 16.78 13.28 2.40
N LEU A 219 17.27 12.44 1.47
CA LEU A 219 18.71 12.31 1.19
C LEU A 219 19.34 13.57 0.59
N SER A 220 18.56 14.41 -0.09
CA SER A 220 19.07 15.64 -0.71
C SER A 220 19.18 16.81 0.28
N GLN A 221 18.86 16.59 1.56
CA GLN A 221 18.65 17.65 2.54
C GLN A 221 19.47 17.41 3.81
N GLY A 222 20.23 18.41 4.21
CA GLY A 222 20.93 18.41 5.49
C GLY A 222 19.92 18.58 6.63
N GLY A 223 19.68 17.52 7.41
CA GLY A 223 18.96 17.61 8.68
C GLY A 223 17.69 16.78 8.82
N LEU A 224 17.21 16.12 7.76
CA LEU A 224 16.12 15.12 7.86
C LEU A 224 16.69 13.71 7.86
N HIS A 225 16.50 12.96 8.94
CA HIS A 225 17.11 11.63 9.10
C HIS A 225 16.35 10.75 10.09
N GLY A 226 16.63 9.44 10.04
CA GLY A 226 15.94 8.42 10.81
C GLY A 226 14.70 7.86 10.11
N GLY A 227 13.84 7.20 10.90
CA GLY A 227 12.55 6.66 10.45
C GLY A 227 11.44 7.71 10.38
N LEU A 228 10.26 7.30 9.93
CA LEU A 228 9.12 8.17 9.67
C LEU A 228 8.75 9.04 10.87
N GLU A 229 8.68 8.46 12.08
CA GLU A 229 8.31 9.22 13.28
C GLU A 229 9.32 10.30 13.65
N ARG A 230 10.62 10.00 13.53
CA ARG A 230 11.65 11.00 13.79
C ARG A 230 11.57 12.14 12.79
N MET A 231 11.30 11.81 11.52
CA MET A 231 11.16 12.82 10.47
C MET A 231 9.90 13.67 10.66
N ALA A 232 8.78 13.06 11.07
CA ALA A 232 7.57 13.77 11.43
C ALA A 232 7.84 14.76 12.58
N ALA A 233 8.53 14.33 13.64
CA ALA A 233 8.92 15.21 14.74
C ALA A 233 9.81 16.39 14.29
N GLN A 234 10.79 16.15 13.43
CA GLN A 234 11.66 17.20 12.86
C GLN A 234 10.88 18.23 12.01
N LEU A 235 9.76 17.82 11.43
CA LEU A 235 8.89 18.65 10.60
C LEU A 235 7.68 19.23 11.36
N GLU A 236 7.60 18.97 12.67
CA GLU A 236 6.49 19.36 13.56
C GLU A 236 5.14 18.77 13.11
N VAL A 237 5.18 17.56 12.53
CA VAL A 237 3.99 16.81 12.13
C VAL A 237 3.62 15.84 13.24
N VAL A 238 2.36 15.85 13.65
CA VAL A 238 1.83 14.98 14.70
C VAL A 238 1.05 13.81 14.10
N ARG A 239 1.30 12.60 14.61
CA ARG A 239 0.50 11.41 14.30
C ARG A 239 -0.96 11.64 14.75
N PRO A 240 -1.96 11.46 13.87
CA PRO A 240 -3.31 11.93 14.19
C PRO A 240 -4.08 10.95 15.07
N TYR A 241 -3.86 9.65 14.86
CA TYR A 241 -4.45 8.54 15.61
C TYR A 241 -3.59 7.29 15.46
N GLY A 242 -3.92 6.26 16.23
CA GLY A 242 -3.24 4.96 16.17
C GLY A 242 -1.83 4.99 16.72
N MET A 243 -1.12 3.87 16.56
CA MET A 243 0.27 3.72 17.00
C MET A 243 1.21 3.67 15.80
N ALA A 244 2.51 3.81 16.06
CA ALA A 244 3.53 3.44 15.08
C ALA A 244 3.50 1.92 14.86
N HIS A 245 3.86 1.48 13.66
CA HIS A 245 3.80 0.09 13.22
C HIS A 245 2.35 -0.41 13.02
N GLN A 246 1.52 0.49 12.49
CA GLN A 246 0.16 0.21 12.04
C GLN A 246 -0.01 0.89 10.68
N ALA A 247 -0.27 0.08 9.66
CA ALA A 247 -0.17 0.52 8.27
C ALA A 247 -1.09 1.71 7.96
N GLY A 248 -2.32 1.73 8.49
CA GLY A 248 -3.25 2.85 8.29
C GLY A 248 -2.71 4.17 8.84
N PRO A 249 -2.51 4.28 10.17
CA PRO A 249 -1.86 5.41 10.80
C PRO A 249 -0.54 5.86 10.14
N ASP A 250 0.33 4.91 9.76
CA ASP A 250 1.62 5.18 9.13
C ASP A 250 1.46 5.75 7.70
N SER A 251 0.51 5.25 6.91
CA SER A 251 0.19 5.82 5.60
C SER A 251 -0.32 7.28 5.71
N LEU A 252 -1.10 7.59 6.74
CA LEU A 252 -1.60 8.96 6.99
C LEU A 252 -0.48 9.88 7.45
N LEU A 253 0.42 9.39 8.31
CA LEU A 253 1.59 10.15 8.74
C LEU A 253 2.52 10.44 7.56
N SER A 254 2.77 9.45 6.69
CA SER A 254 3.50 9.62 5.42
C SER A 254 2.87 10.70 4.54
N SER A 255 1.54 10.69 4.36
CA SER A 255 0.82 11.73 3.63
C SER A 255 1.07 13.12 4.23
N ARG A 256 0.93 13.29 5.55
CA ARG A 256 1.15 14.58 6.22
C ARG A 256 2.59 15.06 6.13
N VAL A 257 3.56 14.18 6.30
CA VAL A 257 4.99 14.49 6.14
C VAL A 257 5.28 14.97 4.73
N PHE A 258 4.76 14.29 3.71
CA PHE A 258 4.94 14.68 2.31
C PHE A 258 4.41 16.09 2.02
N PHE A 259 3.18 16.41 2.43
CA PHE A 259 2.64 17.76 2.22
C PHE A 259 3.38 18.82 3.07
N ARG A 260 3.85 18.47 4.27
CA ARG A 260 4.68 19.36 5.07
C ARG A 260 6.02 19.69 4.39
N LEU A 261 6.61 18.73 3.68
CA LEU A 261 7.80 18.98 2.86
C LEU A 261 7.50 19.96 1.72
N ILE A 262 6.36 19.80 1.04
CA ILE A 262 5.92 20.74 -0.01
C ILE A 262 5.71 22.15 0.57
N GLU A 263 5.03 22.27 1.71
CA GLU A 263 4.81 23.55 2.41
C GLU A 263 6.14 24.25 2.77
N LYS A 264 7.16 23.47 3.13
CA LYS A 264 8.52 23.98 3.42
C LYS A 264 9.35 24.23 2.15
N GLY A 265 8.78 24.09 0.95
CA GLY A 265 9.43 24.40 -0.32
C GLY A 265 10.36 23.32 -0.86
N PHE A 266 10.21 22.06 -0.43
CA PHE A 266 11.05 20.98 -0.93
C PHE A 266 10.78 20.69 -2.42
N PRO A 267 11.82 20.49 -3.27
CA PRO A 267 11.66 20.27 -4.70
C PRO A 267 11.26 18.81 -5.01
N VAL A 268 10.02 18.43 -4.67
CA VAL A 268 9.56 17.03 -4.71
C VAL A 268 9.60 16.42 -6.11
N GLU A 269 9.37 17.21 -7.17
CA GLU A 269 9.39 16.72 -8.57
C GLU A 269 10.78 16.22 -9.00
N HIS A 270 11.88 16.70 -8.41
CA HIS A 270 13.22 16.16 -8.69
C HIS A 270 13.40 14.71 -8.22
N HIS A 271 12.48 14.24 -7.38
CA HIS A 271 12.45 12.89 -6.81
C HIS A 271 11.35 12.02 -7.40
N ARG A 272 10.58 12.51 -8.39
CA ARG A 272 9.54 11.72 -9.07
C ARG A 272 10.12 10.40 -9.60
N GLY A 273 9.43 9.30 -9.31
CA GLY A 273 9.76 7.95 -9.77
C GLY A 273 10.95 7.31 -9.07
N LYS A 274 11.55 7.98 -8.07
CA LYS A 274 12.71 7.48 -7.33
C LYS A 274 12.27 6.81 -6.03
N ILE A 275 12.45 5.49 -5.95
CA ILE A 275 12.16 4.68 -4.76
C ILE A 275 13.45 4.49 -3.97
N PHE A 276 13.40 4.70 -2.66
CA PHE A 276 14.60 4.66 -1.82
C PHE A 276 15.33 3.31 -1.94
N GLY A 277 16.66 3.39 -2.07
CA GLY A 277 17.53 2.23 -2.17
C GLY A 277 17.43 1.44 -3.49
N LEU A 278 16.51 1.78 -4.39
CA LEU A 278 16.41 1.16 -5.72
C LEU A 278 17.00 2.03 -6.85
N VAL A 279 17.32 3.30 -6.58
CA VAL A 279 17.91 4.24 -7.53
C VAL A 279 19.30 4.72 -7.14
#